data_AF-A0A7C1BDN7-F1
#
_entry.id   AF-A0A7C1BDN7-F1
#
_cell.length_a   1.000
_cell.length_b   1.000
_cell.length_c   1.000
_cell.angle_alpha   90.00
_cell.angle_beta   90.00
_cell.angle_gamma   90.00
#
_symmetry.space_group_name_H-M   'P 1'
#
loop_
_entity.id
_entity.type
_entity.pdbx_description
1 polymer ?
#
loop_
_entity_poly.entity_id
_entity_poly.type
_entity_poly.pdbx_seq_one_letter_code
_entity_poly.pdbx_strand_id
1 'polypeptide(L)'
;HPLHGPRVRYATILTDMPIEVTGQPLESQCGACTACIDACPAGAISEEGYDMERCLKKLREFAAIRGIGQLICGICIQACPIGR
;
A
#
# COMPACT_ATOMS: atom_id res chain seq x y z
N HIS A 1 -7.49 -6.14 -1.79
CA HIS A 1 -8.25 -7.15 -2.56
C HIS A 1 -8.41 -8.43 -1.73
N PRO A 2 -9.59 -9.08 -1.69
CA PRO A 2 -9.81 -10.27 -0.86
C PRO A 2 -8.86 -11.43 -1.18
N LEU A 3 -8.58 -11.67 -2.46
CA LEU A 3 -7.71 -12.78 -2.90
C LEU A 3 -6.23 -12.40 -3.06
N HIS A 4 -5.91 -11.12 -3.22
CA HIS A 4 -4.55 -10.67 -3.59
C HIS A 4 -3.96 -9.66 -2.61
N GLY A 5 -4.70 -9.33 -1.54
CA GLY A 5 -4.28 -8.38 -0.53
C GLY A 5 -3.93 -7.02 -1.15
N PRO A 6 -2.79 -6.41 -0.74
CA PRO A 6 -2.30 -5.15 -1.30
C PRO A 6 -1.50 -5.31 -2.61
N ARG A 7 -1.40 -6.52 -3.19
CA ARG A 7 -0.59 -6.80 -4.40
C ARG A 7 -1.33 -6.50 -5.71
N VAL A 8 -2.16 -5.45 -5.71
CA VAL A 8 -2.97 -5.04 -6.87
C VAL A 8 -2.70 -3.56 -7.13
N ARG A 9 -2.48 -3.21 -8.40
CA ARG A 9 -2.45 -1.82 -8.85
C ARG A 9 -3.79 -1.50 -9.51
N TYR A 10 -4.46 -0.48 -9.00
CA TYR A 10 -5.71 0.01 -9.56
C TYR A 10 -5.44 1.16 -10.52
N ALA A 11 -6.29 1.25 -11.55
CA ALA A 11 -6.37 2.38 -12.45
C ALA A 11 -7.85 2.76 -12.59
N THR A 12 -8.10 4.04 -12.86
CA THR A 12 -9.46 4.58 -12.96
C THR A 12 -9.64 5.25 -14.31
N ILE A 13 -10.83 5.10 -14.89
CA ILE A 13 -11.25 5.82 -16.11
C ILE A 13 -12.41 6.72 -15.73
N LEU A 14 -12.29 8.01 -16.01
CA LEU A 14 -13.40 8.95 -15.92
C LEU A 14 -14.17 8.91 -17.23
N THR A 15 -15.50 8.72 -17.16
CA THR A 15 -16.37 8.57 -18.32
C THR A 15 -17.77 9.07 -18.01
N ASP A 16 -18.45 9.59 -19.03
CA ASP A 16 -19.87 9.97 -18.99
C ASP A 16 -20.80 8.80 -19.32
N MET A 17 -20.26 7.60 -19.56
CA MET A 17 -21.06 6.42 -19.86
C MET A 17 -21.99 6.10 -18.66
N PRO A 18 -23.29 5.83 -18.89
CA PRO A 18 -24.22 5.54 -17.80
C PRO A 18 -24.00 4.10 -17.28
N ILE A 19 -23.06 3.96 -16.34
CA ILE A 19 -22.72 2.69 -15.70
C ILE A 19 -23.42 2.60 -14.35
N GLU A 20 -24.12 1.50 -14.10
CA GLU A 20 -24.68 1.22 -12.77
C GLU A 20 -23.55 0.87 -11.79
N VAL A 21 -23.61 1.45 -10.59
CA VAL A 21 -22.66 1.11 -9.51
C VAL A 21 -22.86 -0.33 -9.11
N THR A 22 -21.78 -1.10 -9.11
CA THR A 22 -21.79 -2.50 -8.68
C THR A 22 -21.02 -2.67 -7.38
N GLY A 23 -21.51 -3.56 -6.52
CA GLY A 23 -20.86 -3.92 -5.27
C GLY A 23 -20.98 -2.89 -4.16
N GLN A 24 -20.22 -3.13 -3.09
CA GLN A 24 -20.16 -2.28 -1.90
C GLN A 24 -18.70 -2.16 -1.44
N PRO A 25 -18.33 -1.09 -0.69
CA PRO A 25 -17.01 -1.00 -0.07
C PRO A 25 -16.70 -2.24 0.77
N LEU A 26 -15.47 -2.73 0.65
CA LEU A 26 -15.00 -3.82 1.48
C LEU A 26 -14.67 -3.32 2.89
N GLU A 27 -15.03 -4.12 3.89
CA GLU A 27 -14.56 -3.89 5.26
C GLU A 27 -13.06 -4.23 5.40
N SER A 28 -12.43 -3.59 6.39
CA SER A 28 -11.03 -3.86 6.72
C SER A 28 -10.88 -5.27 7.26
N GLN A 29 -9.90 -6.00 6.73
CA GLN A 29 -9.55 -7.36 7.17
C GLN A 29 -8.31 -7.38 8.07
N CYS A 30 -7.83 -6.21 8.53
CA CYS A 30 -6.62 -6.14 9.35
C CYS A 30 -6.85 -6.66 10.78
N GLY A 31 -8.02 -6.41 11.38
CA GLY A 31 -8.25 -6.73 12.80
C GLY A 31 -7.16 -6.12 13.69
N ALA A 32 -6.50 -6.95 14.51
CA ALA A 32 -5.38 -6.56 15.37
C ALA A 32 -3.98 -6.73 14.71
N CYS A 33 -3.90 -6.97 13.40
CA CYS A 33 -2.64 -7.20 12.70
C CYS A 33 -1.79 -5.92 12.60
N THR A 34 -0.55 -6.00 13.09
CA THR A 34 0.45 -4.91 13.00
C THR A 34 1.60 -5.19 12.03
N ALA A 35 1.55 -6.29 11.26
CA ALA A 35 2.69 -6.76 10.46
C ALA A 35 3.31 -5.72 9.50
N CYS A 36 2.49 -4.84 8.89
CA CYS A 36 3.00 -3.78 8.03
C CYS A 36 3.59 -2.59 8.80
N ILE A 37 3.08 -2.31 10.01
CA ILE A 37 3.60 -1.31 10.95
C ILE A 37 5.00 -1.74 11.38
N ASP A 38 5.13 -2.97 11.87
CA ASP A 38 6.38 -3.54 12.38
C ASP A 38 7.46 -3.65 11.30
N ALA A 39 7.06 -3.97 10.06
CA ALA A 39 7.99 -4.14 8.94
C ALA A 39 8.42 -2.83 8.26
N CYS A 40 7.77 -1.70 8.53
CA CYS A 40 8.01 -0.46 7.78
C CYS A 40 9.39 0.16 8.12
N PRO A 41 10.36 0.22 7.19
CA PRO A 41 11.69 0.78 7.49
C PRO A 41 11.67 2.31 7.73
N ALA A 42 10.55 2.97 7.39
CA ALA A 42 10.36 4.40 7.57
C ALA A 42 9.62 4.75 8.86
N GLY A 43 9.03 3.78 9.56
CA GLY A 43 8.08 4.05 10.64
C GLY A 43 6.93 4.96 10.18
N ALA A 44 6.43 4.72 8.97
CA ALA A 44 5.46 5.56 8.26
C ALA A 44 4.02 5.03 8.33
N ILE A 45 3.79 3.90 9.01
CA ILE A 45 2.46 3.31 9.19
C ILE A 45 2.25 3.20 10.70
N SER A 46 1.07 3.61 11.15
CA SER A 46 0.60 3.45 12.53
C SER A 46 -0.87 3.06 12.53
N GLU A 47 -1.45 2.86 13.72
CA GLU A 47 -2.88 2.60 13.86
C GLU A 47 -3.73 3.80 13.40
N GLU A 48 -3.19 5.02 13.52
CA GLU A 48 -3.85 6.26 13.14
C GLU A 48 -3.74 6.56 11.64
N GLY A 49 -2.86 5.87 10.91
CA GLY A 49 -2.80 5.97 9.46
C GLY A 49 -1.40 5.91 8.86
N TYR A 50 -1.24 6.62 7.73
CA TYR A 50 -0.04 6.57 6.89
C TYR A 50 0.59 7.96 6.74
N ASP A 51 1.87 8.06 7.10
CA ASP A 51 2.69 9.26 6.93
C ASP A 51 3.42 9.20 5.58
N MET A 52 2.86 9.93 4.60
CA MET A 52 3.41 9.99 3.25
C MET A 52 4.81 10.62 3.19
N GLU A 53 5.09 11.62 4.03
CA GLU A 53 6.36 12.34 3.99
C GLU A 53 7.51 11.45 4.49
N ARG A 54 7.30 10.72 5.59
CA ARG A 54 8.27 9.74 6.10
C ARG A 54 8.55 8.64 5.08
N CYS A 55 7.50 8.11 4.46
CA CYS A 55 7.65 7.10 3.42
C CYS A 55 8.46 7.64 2.24
N LEU A 56 8.10 8.82 1.72
CA LEU A 56 8.79 9.43 0.59
C LEU A 56 10.25 9.74 0.89
N LYS A 57 10.57 10.21 2.10
CA LYS A 57 11.96 10.41 2.55
C LYS A 57 12.76 9.11 2.45
N LYS A 58 12.22 8.00 2.97
CA LYS A 58 12.87 6.68 2.88
C LYS A 58 13.00 6.20 1.44
N LEU A 59 12.00 6.43 0.59
CA LEU A 59 12.08 6.08 -0.83
C LEU A 59 13.18 6.85 -1.56
N ARG A 60 13.41 8.13 -1.23
CA ARG A 60 14.52 8.92 -1.78
C ARG A 60 15.88 8.38 -1.32
N GLU A 61 16.00 7.96 -0.06
CA GLU A 61 17.20 7.28 0.44
C GLU A 61 17.48 5.99 -0.35
N PHE A 62 16.47 5.16 -0.60
CA PHE A 62 16.61 3.96 -1.41
C PHE A 62 16.95 4.25 -2.87
N ALA A 63 16.32 5.25 -3.48
CA ALA A 63 16.62 5.66 -4.84
C ALA A 63 18.09 6.10 -5.02
N ALA A 64 18.70 6.66 -3.98
CA ALA A 64 20.11 7.06 -3.98
C ALA A 64 21.10 5.89 -3.90
N ILE A 65 20.64 4.67 -3.56
CA ILE A 65 21.48 3.47 -3.57
C ILE A 65 21.84 3.10 -5.02
N ARG A 66 23.14 2.93 -5.28
CA ARG A 66 23.64 2.52 -6.60
C ARG A 66 22.95 1.22 -7.05
N GLY A 67 22.29 1.27 -8.20
CA GLY A 67 21.58 0.14 -8.79
C GLY A 67 20.06 0.11 -8.54
N ILE A 68 19.52 1.00 -7.68
CA ILE A 68 18.07 1.14 -7.48
C ILE A 68 17.50 2.26 -8.35
N GLY A 69 17.91 3.51 -8.12
CA GLY A 69 17.56 4.67 -8.96
C GLY A 69 16.06 5.01 -9.06
N GLN A 70 15.21 4.37 -8.27
CA GLN A 70 13.75 4.47 -8.34
C GLN A 70 13.15 4.61 -6.94
N LEU A 71 12.00 5.27 -6.84
CA LEU A 71 11.26 5.41 -5.58
C LEU A 71 10.48 4.13 -5.26
N ILE A 72 11.21 3.08 -4.86
CA ILE A 72 10.64 1.74 -4.62
C ILE A 72 10.96 1.22 -3.21
N CYS A 73 10.00 0.53 -2.60
CA CYS A 73 10.15 -0.18 -1.32
C CYS A 73 9.27 -1.43 -1.27
N GLY A 74 7.95 -1.25 -1.09
CA GLY A 74 6.98 -2.36 -1.10
C GLY A 74 7.04 -3.33 0.09
N ILE A 75 7.87 -3.08 1.10
CA ILE A 75 8.04 -4.00 2.26
C ILE A 75 6.72 -4.19 3.02
N CYS A 76 5.90 -3.15 3.18
CA CYS A 76 4.57 -3.26 3.79
C CYS A 76 3.61 -4.16 2.98
N ILE A 77 3.69 -4.12 1.64
CA ILE A 77 2.92 -4.98 0.74
C ILE A 77 3.36 -6.43 0.90
N GLN A 78 4.68 -6.66 0.96
CA GLN A 78 5.25 -8.00 1.15
C GLN A 78 4.86 -8.58 2.52
N ALA A 79 4.96 -7.79 3.59
CA ALA A 79 4.68 -8.21 4.96
C ALA A 79 3.22 -8.62 5.17
N CYS A 80 2.27 -7.96 4.50
CA CYS A 80 0.84 -8.24 4.65
C CYS A 80 0.51 -9.75 4.46
N PRO A 81 -0.20 -10.37 5.42
CA PRO A 81 -0.56 -11.79 5.33
C PRO A 81 -1.71 -12.06 4.35
N ILE A 82 -2.53 -11.05 4.04
CA ILE A 82 -3.69 -11.22 3.15
C ILE A 82 -3.22 -11.38 1.71
N GLY A 83 -3.81 -12.33 0.99
CA GLY A 83 -3.57 -12.57 -0.44
C GLY A 83 -2.15 -12.98 -0.77
N ARG A 84 -1.57 -13.83 0.08
CA ARG A 84 -0.40 -14.66 -0.22
C ARG A 84 -0.84 -15.95 -0.89
#